data_AF-A0A964GMR0-F1
#
_entry.id   AF-A0A964GMR0-F1
#
_cell.length_a   1.000
_cell.length_b   1.000
_cell.length_c   1.000
_cell.angle_alpha   90.00
_cell.angle_beta   90.00
_cell.angle_gamma   90.00
#
_symmetry.space_group_name_H-M   'P 1'
#
loop_
_entity.id
_entity.type
_entity.pdbx_description
1 polymer ?
#
loop_
_entity_poly.entity_id
_entity_poly.type
_entity_poly.pdbx_seq_one_letter_code
_entity_poly.pdbx_strand_id
1 'polypeptide(L)'
;MSTRVTKRPEETRQDEPHEPLLFVVWIDTSCGHEIAPDWEIDGPMGKEIEPLPKALKHSALCQAAGYPTLLMLPGQTPRADGLMSNPRYQ
;
A
#
# COMPACT_ATOMS: atom_id res chain seq x y z
N MET A 1 0.93 18.45 -52.48
CA MET A 1 0.67 17.18 -51.78
C MET A 1 0.10 17.52 -50.41
N SER A 2 -1.13 17.10 -50.11
CA SER A 2 -1.83 17.41 -48.86
C SER A 2 -1.82 16.19 -47.96
N THR A 3 -1.09 16.27 -46.84
CA THR A 3 -1.04 15.21 -45.83
C THR A 3 -2.31 15.24 -45.00
N ARG A 4 -3.20 14.26 -45.23
CA ARG A 4 -4.34 14.00 -44.34
C ARG A 4 -3.81 13.50 -43.00
N VAL A 5 -4.04 14.30 -41.95
CA VAL A 5 -3.88 13.86 -40.57
C VAL A 5 -5.05 12.93 -40.24
N THR A 6 -4.81 11.62 -40.30
CA THR A 6 -5.75 10.61 -39.82
C THR A 6 -5.79 10.72 -38.30
N LYS A 7 -6.86 11.30 -37.74
CA LYS A 7 -7.11 11.27 -36.29
C LYS A 7 -7.22 9.81 -35.87
N ARG A 8 -6.33 9.36 -34.99
CA ARG A 8 -6.39 8.05 -34.33
C ARG A 8 -7.69 8.02 -33.51
N PRO A 9 -8.48 6.94 -33.53
CA PRO A 9 -9.64 6.82 -32.64
C PRO A 9 -9.12 6.82 -31.21
N GLU A 10 -9.50 7.82 -30.43
CA GLU A 10 -9.36 7.77 -28.97
C GLU A 10 -10.37 6.72 -28.49
N GLU A 11 -9.88 5.52 -28.17
CA GLU A 11 -10.67 4.53 -27.44
C GLU A 11 -11.00 5.14 -26.07
N THR A 12 -12.24 5.62 -25.93
CA THR A 12 -12.82 5.94 -24.64
C THR A 12 -12.91 4.64 -23.84
N ARG A 13 -11.85 4.30 -23.11
CA ARG A 13 -11.93 3.27 -22.07
C ARG A 13 -13.01 3.72 -21.11
N GLN A 14 -14.12 2.99 -21.09
CA GLN A 14 -15.10 3.10 -20.03
C GLN A 14 -14.38 2.65 -18.75
N ASP A 15 -14.08 3.60 -17.86
CA ASP A 15 -13.67 3.29 -16.50
C ASP A 15 -14.83 2.53 -15.85
N GLU A 16 -14.74 1.20 -15.82
CA GLU A 16 -15.57 0.42 -14.91
C GLU A 16 -15.32 0.94 -13.48
N PRO A 17 -16.34 0.99 -12.61
CA PRO A 17 -16.14 1.38 -11.23
C PRO A 17 -15.24 0.34 -10.55
N HIS A 18 -13.93 0.55 -10.60
CA HIS A 18 -12.96 -0.23 -9.86
C HIS A 18 -13.20 0.04 -8.37
N GLU A 19 -13.47 -1.02 -7.61
CA GLU A 19 -13.46 -0.92 -6.15
C GLU A 19 -12.14 -0.26 -5.70
N PRO A 20 -12.20 0.72 -4.79
CA PRO A 20 -11.01 1.45 -4.39
C PRO A 20 -10.01 0.47 -3.79
N LEU A 21 -8.79 0.45 -4.32
CA LEU A 21 -7.68 -0.30 -3.72
C LEU A 21 -7.49 0.16 -2.27
N LEU A 22 -7.50 -0.80 -1.37
CA LEU A 22 -7.29 -0.57 0.05
C LEU A 22 -5.88 -1.03 0.44
N PHE A 23 -5.37 -0.46 1.53
CA PHE A 23 -4.00 -0.62 2.01
C PHE A 23 -3.96 -0.81 3.51
N VAL A 24 -2.93 -1.50 3.99
CA VAL A 24 -2.62 -1.70 5.40
C VAL A 24 -1.31 -0.97 5.72
N VAL A 25 -1.30 -0.23 6.83
CA VAL A 25 -0.10 0.43 7.36
C VAL A 25 0.57 -0.51 8.36
N TRP A 26 1.80 -0.90 8.05
CA TRP A 26 2.68 -1.63 8.95
C TRP A 26 3.68 -0.68 9.59
N ILE A 27 3.92 -0.82 10.89
CA ILE A 27 4.90 -0.07 11.68
C ILE A 27 6.03 -1.00 12.12
N ASP A 28 7.27 -0.56 11.99
CA ASP A 28 8.42 -1.25 12.60
C ASP A 28 8.53 -0.78 14.05
N THR A 29 8.08 -1.61 14.99
CA THR A 29 8.13 -1.32 16.42
C THR A 29 9.55 -1.37 16.97
N SER A 30 10.46 -2.09 16.29
CA SER A 30 11.90 -2.07 16.59
C SER A 30 12.56 -0.73 16.22
N CYS A 31 11.89 0.10 15.42
CA CYS A 31 12.39 1.42 15.00
C CYS A 31 13.81 1.36 14.38
N GLY A 32 14.14 0.27 13.68
CA GLY A 32 15.48 0.03 13.12
C GLY A 32 16.60 -0.24 14.14
N HIS A 33 16.29 -0.46 15.43
CA HIS A 33 17.28 -0.82 16.45
C HIS A 33 17.66 -2.30 16.44
N GLU A 34 16.82 -3.16 15.86
CA GLU A 34 17.07 -4.59 15.74
C GLU A 34 17.51 -4.98 14.34
N ILE A 35 18.21 -6.12 14.23
CA ILE A 35 18.64 -6.67 12.94
C ILE A 35 17.43 -7.08 12.10
N ALA A 36 16.37 -7.56 12.75
CA ALA A 36 15.11 -7.87 12.12
C ALA A 36 14.03 -6.86 12.57
N PRO A 37 13.34 -6.18 11.65
CA PRO A 37 12.23 -5.31 12.00
C PRO A 37 11.07 -6.13 12.61
N ASP A 38 10.46 -5.60 13.67
CA ASP A 38 9.28 -6.17 14.29
C ASP A 38 8.05 -5.43 13.78
N TRP A 39 7.35 -6.04 12.84
CA TRP A 39 6.27 -5.38 12.12
C TRP A 39 4.92 -5.61 12.80
N GLU A 40 4.27 -4.54 13.20
CA GLU A 40 2.89 -4.57 13.70
C GLU A 40 1.96 -3.78 12.78
N ILE A 41 0.68 -4.16 12.74
CA ILE A 41 -0.35 -3.36 12.08
C ILE A 41 -0.73 -2.25 13.05
N ASP A 42 -0.61 -1.01 12.60
CA ASP A 42 -1.10 0.11 13.41
C ASP A 42 -2.63 0.09 13.37
N GLY A 43 -3.26 -0.26 14.50
CA GLY A 43 -4.71 -0.31 14.64
C GLY A 43 -5.22 -1.24 15.76
N PRO A 44 -6.22 -0.83 16.55
CA PRO A 44 -6.57 -1.49 17.82
C PRO A 44 -7.16 -2.91 17.73
N MET A 45 -7.42 -3.46 16.54
CA MET A 45 -7.96 -4.82 16.35
C MET A 45 -7.53 -5.52 15.05
N GLY A 46 -6.38 -5.17 14.47
CA GLY A 46 -5.84 -5.88 13.30
C GLY A 46 -6.62 -5.67 11.98
N LYS A 47 -7.52 -4.68 11.94
CA LYS A 47 -8.18 -4.19 10.72
C LYS A 47 -8.07 -2.67 10.65
N GLU A 48 -7.05 -2.18 9.98
CA GLU A 48 -7.06 -0.84 9.41
C GLU A 48 -6.68 -0.95 7.93
N ILE A 49 -7.65 -1.46 7.17
CA ILE A 49 -7.63 -1.47 5.71
C ILE A 49 -8.22 -0.13 5.26
N GLU A 50 -7.42 0.70 4.59
CA GLU A 50 -7.77 2.09 4.29
C GLU A 50 -7.54 2.46 2.81
N PRO A 51 -8.30 3.40 2.23
CA PRO A 51 -7.98 3.96 0.92
C PRO A 51 -6.60 4.63 0.93
N LEU A 52 -5.88 4.58 -0.20
CA LEU A 52 -4.51 5.09 -0.33
C LEU A 52 -4.29 6.49 0.27
N PRO A 53 -5.15 7.51 0.06
CA PRO A 53 -4.91 8.83 0.64
C PRO A 53 -4.93 8.84 2.18
N LYS A 54 -5.77 8.01 2.79
CA LYS A 54 -5.86 7.87 4.26
C LYS A 54 -4.65 7.11 4.78
N ALA A 55 -4.29 6.01 4.13
CA ALA A 55 -3.13 5.19 4.47
C ALA A 55 -1.81 5.98 4.37
N LEU A 56 -1.65 6.83 3.34
CA LEU A 56 -0.51 7.73 3.21
C LEU A 56 -0.43 8.75 4.35
N LYS A 57 -1.57 9.34 4.72
CA LYS A 57 -1.63 10.29 5.84
C LYS A 57 -1.29 9.60 7.16
N HIS A 58 -1.83 8.41 7.38
CA HIS A 58 -1.55 7.60 8.56
C HIS A 58 -0.07 7.25 8.65
N SER A 59 0.50 6.68 7.58
CA SER A 59 1.93 6.40 7.45
C SER A 59 2.80 7.62 7.75
N ALA A 60 2.44 8.80 7.23
CA ALA A 60 3.17 10.04 7.52
C ALA A 60 3.12 10.45 9.00
N LEU A 61 2.01 10.19 9.70
CA LEU A 61 1.90 10.46 11.14
C LEU A 61 2.81 9.52 11.95
N CYS A 62 2.83 8.24 11.63
CA CYS A 62 3.71 7.25 12.27
C CYS A 62 5.19 7.62 12.05
N GLN A 63 5.56 7.98 10.81
CA GLN A 63 6.91 8.42 10.48
C GLN A 63 7.30 9.70 11.22
N ALA A 64 6.39 10.68 11.34
CA ALA A 64 6.63 11.89 12.12
C ALA A 64 6.81 11.61 13.62
N ALA A 65 6.23 10.51 14.12
CA ALA A 65 6.45 10.01 15.49
C ALA A 65 7.71 9.14 15.63
N GLY A 66 8.46 8.90 14.56
CA GLY A 66 9.72 8.15 14.57
C GLY A 66 9.58 6.66 14.25
N TYR A 67 8.38 6.19 13.89
CA TYR A 67 8.15 4.80 13.52
C TYR A 67 8.27 4.61 12.01
N PRO A 68 9.25 3.82 11.51
CA PRO A 68 9.30 3.45 10.11
C PRO A 68 8.05 2.68 9.69
N THR A 69 7.57 2.91 8.46
CA THR A 69 6.32 2.32 7.98
C THR A 69 6.41 1.70 6.59
N LEU A 70 5.53 0.73 6.34
CA LEU A 70 5.27 0.15 5.03
C LEU A 70 3.77 0.15 4.72
N LEU A 71 3.44 0.44 3.46
CA LEU A 71 2.09 0.32 2.93
C LEU A 71 1.99 -0.93 2.07
N MET A 72 1.07 -1.83 2.40
CA MET A 72 0.88 -3.08 1.68
C MET A 72 -0.59 -3.34 1.35
N LEU A 73 -0.87 -4.21 0.40
CA LEU A 73 -2.25 -4.64 0.12
C LEU A 73 -2.76 -5.57 1.24
N PRO A 74 -4.09 -5.67 1.44
CA PRO A 74 -4.67 -6.66 2.34
C PRO A 74 -4.18 -8.08 2.03
N GLY A 75 -3.90 -8.86 3.09
CA GLY A 75 -3.37 -10.23 2.96
C GLY A 75 -1.84 -10.31 2.74
N GLN A 76 -1.17 -9.17 2.53
CA GLN A 76 0.29 -9.10 2.52
C GLN A 76 0.83 -8.76 3.92
N THR A 77 2.05 -9.22 4.20
CA THR A 77 2.74 -8.96 5.48
C THR A 77 4.22 -8.82 5.21
N PRO A 78 4.87 -7.79 5.77
CA PRO A 78 6.31 -7.62 5.62
C PRO A 78 7.03 -8.72 6.41
N ARG A 79 8.02 -9.35 5.78
CA ARG A 79 8.84 -10.40 6.39
C ARG A 79 10.31 -10.05 6.26
N ALA A 80 11.09 -10.45 7.25
CA ALA A 80 12.54 -10.28 7.25
C ALA A 80 13.24 -11.04 6.11
N ASP A 81 12.62 -12.08 5.56
CA ASP A 81 13.13 -12.88 4.44
C ASP A 81 12.77 -12.31 3.04
N GLY A 82 12.11 -11.15 2.98
CA GLY A 82 11.73 -10.48 1.73
C GLY A 82 10.49 -11.07 1.04
N LEU A 83 9.88 -12.12 1.61
CA LEU A 83 8.58 -12.61 1.14
C LEU A 83 7.46 -11.68 1.64
N MET A 84 6.46 -11.42 0.79
CA MET A 84 5.35 -10.50 1.12
C MET A 84 4.02 -11.20 1.35
N SER A 85 3.95 -12.52 1.11
CA SER A 85 2.76 -13.34 1.36
C SER A 85 2.67 -13.73 2.83
N ASN A 86 1.52 -13.49 3.46
CA ASN A 86 1.28 -13.91 4.82
C ASN A 86 0.85 -15.40 4.87
N PRO A 87 1.61 -16.29 5.53
CA PRO A 87 1.30 -17.72 5.60
C PRO A 87 0.01 -18.03 6.39
N ARG A 88 -0.53 -17.07 7.16
CA ARG A 88 -1.80 -17.22 7.90
C ARG A 88 -3.03 -17.08 7.00
N TYR A 89 -2.86 -16.58 5.77
CA TYR A 89 -3.93 -16.37 4.78
C TYR A 89 -3.79 -17.29 3.55
N GLN A 90 -2.99 -18.36 3.63
CA GLN A 90 -2.97 -19.46 2.64
C GLN A 90 -4.00 -20.54 2.97
#